data_AF-A0A7V3LI62-F1
#
_entry.id   AF-A0A7V3LI62-F1
#
_cell.length_a   1.000
_cell.length_b   1.000
_cell.length_c   1.000
_cell.angle_alpha   90.00
_cell.angle_beta   90.00
_cell.angle_gamma   90.00
#
_symmetry.space_group_name_H-M   'P 1'
#
loop_
_entity.id
_entity.type
_entity.pdbx_description
1 polymer ?
#
loop_
_entity_poly.entity_id
_entity_poly.type
_entity_poly.pdbx_seq_one_letter_code
_entity_poly.pdbx_strand_id
1 'polypeptide(L)'
;GFCGRALVGLRSERLRLVFPRVDDCVSLLLNAGCSREEVPRNPRHYYLTRGWFTHESSLTQAFEDWVRRYGSEKAAKLRKTLFSGYEQVSVIDTGAYRLSECLEHSCKFASEVGLRCDVVQGSVQLLEKLFRQEEDSEIVVVPPGEEITFEHLIRVPEQAR
;
A
#
# COMPACT_ATOMS: atom_id res chain seq x y z
N GLY A 1 3.45 4.42 7.83
CA GLY A 1 4.08 3.37 7.02
C GLY A 1 5.49 3.77 6.66
N PHE A 2 6.41 2.83 6.52
CA PHE A 2 7.85 3.08 6.28
C PHE A 2 8.30 2.98 4.81
N CYS A 3 7.36 2.84 3.87
CA CYS A 3 7.65 2.72 2.44
C CYS A 3 8.56 3.86 1.95
N GLY A 4 9.61 3.52 1.20
CA GLY A 4 10.60 4.49 0.73
C GLY A 4 11.45 5.16 1.83
N ARG A 5 11.39 4.66 3.08
CA ARG A 5 12.05 5.23 4.27
C ARG A 5 11.64 6.67 4.59
N ALA A 6 10.47 7.11 4.12
CA ALA A 6 10.02 8.50 4.23
C ALA A 6 9.89 9.02 5.68
N LEU A 7 9.75 8.13 6.66
CA LEU A 7 9.68 8.50 8.07
C LEU A 7 11.04 8.61 8.75
N VAL A 8 12.09 7.98 8.21
CA VAL A 8 13.40 7.93 8.86
C VAL A 8 14.00 9.33 8.92
N GLY A 9 14.46 9.76 10.10
CA GLY A 9 15.00 11.09 10.30
C GLY A 9 13.97 12.17 10.61
N LEU A 10 12.67 11.85 10.57
CA LEU A 10 11.64 12.79 11.02
C LEU A 10 11.72 12.95 12.53
N ARG A 11 11.76 14.21 12.98
CA ARG A 11 11.82 14.61 14.38
C ARG A 11 10.98 15.87 14.58
N SER A 12 10.40 16.00 15.76
CA SER A 12 9.71 17.23 16.17
C SER A 12 10.11 17.59 17.59
N GLU A 13 10.56 18.83 17.82
CA GLU A 13 10.91 19.30 19.18
C GLU A 13 9.68 19.52 20.07
N ARG A 14 8.49 19.66 19.47
CA ARG A 14 7.28 20.14 20.19
C ARG A 14 6.11 19.17 20.15
N LEU A 15 6.03 18.34 19.13
CA LEU A 15 4.87 17.48 18.89
C LEU A 15 5.28 16.03 18.98
N ARG A 16 4.38 15.20 19.51
CA ARG A 16 4.48 13.75 19.34
C ARG A 16 4.27 13.40 17.87
N LEU A 17 5.06 12.47 17.35
CA LEU A 17 4.85 11.90 16.03
C LEU A 17 4.14 10.56 16.20
N VAL A 18 3.01 10.39 15.51
CA VAL A 18 2.19 9.17 15.62
C VAL A 18 1.96 8.59 14.23
N PHE A 19 2.23 7.30 14.07
CA PHE A 19 2.07 6.64 12.77
C PHE A 19 1.76 5.14 12.93
N PRO A 20 1.11 4.50 11.95
CA PRO A 20 0.86 3.07 12.00
C PRO A 20 2.16 2.30 11.76
N ARG A 21 2.42 1.31 12.63
CA ARG A 21 3.51 0.34 12.54
C ARG A 21 3.21 -0.61 11.39
N VAL A 22 3.53 -0.21 10.16
CA VAL A 22 3.37 -1.01 8.93
C VAL A 22 4.47 -0.66 7.92
N ASP A 23 4.80 -1.62 7.07
CA ASP A 23 5.85 -1.45 6.05
C ASP A 23 5.43 -0.47 4.97
N ASP A 24 4.24 -0.63 4.40
CA ASP A 24 3.72 0.21 3.32
C ASP A 24 2.20 0.39 3.39
N CYS A 25 1.66 1.12 2.41
CA CYS A 25 0.23 1.38 2.29
C CYS A 25 -0.59 0.14 1.89
N VAL A 26 0.04 -0.89 1.30
CA VAL A 26 -0.65 -2.15 0.99
C VAL A 26 -0.87 -2.92 2.28
N SER A 27 0.16 -3.08 3.11
CA SER A 27 0.03 -3.71 4.43
C SER A 27 -0.89 -2.92 5.37
N LEU A 28 -0.93 -1.59 5.25
CA LEU A 28 -1.87 -0.74 5.98
C LEU A 28 -3.34 -1.11 5.73
N LEU A 29 -3.67 -1.56 4.51
CA LEU A 29 -5.05 -1.79 4.07
C LEU A 29 -5.42 -3.28 3.97
N LEU A 30 -4.44 -4.20 3.95
CA LEU A 30 -4.67 -5.65 3.88
C LEU A 30 -4.77 -6.33 5.26
N ASN A 31 -4.80 -5.56 6.34
CA ASN A 31 -4.75 -6.10 7.70
C ASN A 31 -6.15 -6.42 8.27
N ALA A 32 -7.10 -6.84 7.43
CA ALA A 32 -8.48 -7.07 7.88
C ALA A 32 -8.55 -8.15 8.96
N GLY A 33 -8.74 -7.73 10.22
CA GLY A 33 -8.81 -8.63 11.36
C GLY A 33 -7.49 -9.31 11.72
N CYS A 34 -6.35 -8.82 11.23
CA CYS A 34 -5.04 -9.38 11.51
C CYS A 34 -3.99 -8.29 11.81
N SER A 35 -2.90 -8.69 12.46
CA SER A 35 -1.76 -7.81 12.69
C SER A 35 -0.89 -7.65 11.44
N ARG A 36 0.01 -6.65 11.42
CA ARG A 36 0.93 -6.47 10.27
C ARG A 36 1.74 -7.72 9.93
N GLU A 37 2.08 -8.54 10.93
CA GLU A 37 2.88 -9.76 10.79
C GLU A 37 2.11 -10.89 10.10
N GLU A 38 0.79 -10.83 10.13
CA GLU A 38 -0.13 -11.87 9.63
C GLU A 38 -0.79 -11.48 8.30
N VAL A 39 -0.47 -10.30 7.75
CA VAL A 39 -1.05 -9.79 6.51
C VAL A 39 -0.87 -10.83 5.39
N PRO A 40 -1.96 -11.29 4.75
CA PRO A 40 -1.93 -12.35 3.74
C PRO A 40 -1.49 -11.81 2.36
N ARG A 41 -0.32 -11.19 2.30
CA ARG A 41 0.20 -10.57 1.07
C ARG A 41 0.91 -11.59 0.20
N ASN A 42 0.53 -11.65 -1.07
CA ASN A 42 1.24 -12.39 -2.10
C ASN A 42 2.11 -11.43 -2.93
N PRO A 43 3.44 -11.65 -3.01
CA PRO A 43 4.34 -10.78 -3.78
C PRO A 43 4.07 -10.80 -5.29
N ARG A 44 3.36 -11.80 -5.81
CA ARG A 44 2.98 -11.91 -7.22
C ARG A 44 1.64 -11.22 -7.53
N HIS A 45 1.06 -10.52 -6.56
CA HIS A 45 -0.17 -9.75 -6.77
C HIS A 45 0.14 -8.26 -6.89
N TYR A 46 -0.50 -7.61 -7.86
CA TYR A 46 -0.49 -6.17 -8.03
C TYR A 46 -1.72 -5.59 -7.33
N TYR A 47 -1.52 -4.91 -6.20
CA TYR A 47 -2.60 -4.45 -5.34
C TYR A 47 -3.09 -3.04 -5.71
N LEU A 48 -4.40 -2.86 -5.72
CA LEU A 48 -5.06 -1.60 -6.08
C LEU A 48 -6.23 -1.28 -5.13
N THR A 49 -6.47 0.00 -4.92
CA THR A 49 -7.75 0.53 -4.40
C THR A 49 -8.37 1.41 -5.47
N ARG A 50 -9.64 1.81 -5.30
CA ARG A 50 -10.25 2.84 -6.16
C ARG A 50 -9.35 4.08 -6.29
N GLY A 51 -8.81 4.57 -5.17
CA GLY A 51 -7.98 5.78 -5.13
C GLY A 51 -6.70 5.67 -5.94
N TRP A 52 -5.98 4.54 -5.86
CA TRP A 52 -4.75 4.32 -6.64
C TRP A 52 -5.00 4.16 -8.13
N PHE A 53 -6.22 3.76 -8.49
CA PHE A 53 -6.63 3.65 -9.87
C PHE A 53 -7.00 5.02 -10.48
N THR A 54 -7.64 5.91 -9.70
CA THR A 54 -8.24 7.16 -10.20
C THR A 54 -7.36 8.42 -10.09
N HIS A 55 -6.21 8.36 -9.41
CA HIS A 55 -5.41 9.57 -9.15
C HIS A 55 -4.59 10.03 -10.37
N GLU A 56 -4.37 11.35 -10.51
CA GLU A 56 -3.40 11.92 -11.46
C GLU A 56 -2.00 11.38 -11.13
N SER A 57 -1.26 10.89 -12.13
CA SER A 57 -0.15 9.91 -12.06
C SER A 57 -0.55 8.43 -12.07
N SER A 58 -1.74 8.08 -12.58
CA SER A 58 -2.15 6.68 -12.74
C SER A 58 -1.26 5.93 -13.74
N LEU A 59 -1.20 4.60 -13.60
CA LEU A 59 -0.57 3.71 -14.58
C LEU A 59 -1.01 3.99 -16.01
N THR A 60 -2.27 4.40 -16.20
CA THR A 60 -2.84 4.75 -17.50
C THR A 60 -2.09 5.92 -18.13
N GLN A 61 -1.86 7.00 -17.38
CA GLN A 61 -1.11 8.16 -17.88
C GLN A 61 0.33 7.77 -18.24
N ALA A 62 0.96 6.92 -17.43
CA ALA A 62 2.30 6.42 -17.72
C ALA A 62 2.34 5.59 -19.03
N PHE A 63 1.33 4.76 -19.29
CA PHE A 63 1.26 4.00 -20.54
C PHE A 63 0.98 4.89 -21.75
N GLU A 64 0.09 5.88 -21.62
CA GLU A 64 -0.12 6.88 -22.69
C GLU A 64 1.17 7.63 -23.02
N ASP A 65 1.93 8.04 -22.01
CA ASP A 65 3.25 8.65 -22.18
C ASP A 65 4.23 7.74 -22.91
N TRP A 66 4.23 6.44 -22.60
CA TRP A 66 5.08 5.49 -23.29
C TRP A 66 4.69 5.31 -24.74
N VAL A 67 3.40 5.29 -25.05
CA VAL A 67 2.93 5.24 -26.45
C VAL A 67 3.38 6.48 -27.20
N ARG A 68 3.22 7.68 -26.60
CA ARG A 68 3.69 8.95 -27.20
C ARG A 68 5.20 8.96 -27.46
N ARG A 69 6.01 8.47 -26.51
CA ARG A 69 7.48 8.54 -26.57
C ARG A 69 8.13 7.44 -27.40
N TYR A 70 7.55 6.24 -27.40
CA TYR A 70 8.20 5.04 -27.91
C TYR A 70 7.44 4.33 -29.02
N GLY A 71 6.22 4.79 -29.33
CA GLY A 71 5.31 4.11 -30.23
C GLY A 71 4.60 2.94 -29.55
N SER A 72 3.47 2.55 -30.13
CA SER A 72 2.55 1.54 -29.59
C SER A 72 3.22 0.17 -29.36
N GLU A 73 4.03 -0.32 -30.29
CA GLU A 73 4.65 -1.64 -30.18
C GLU A 73 5.65 -1.72 -29.02
N LYS A 74 6.53 -0.71 -28.88
CA LYS A 74 7.53 -0.68 -27.81
C LYS A 74 6.88 -0.43 -26.46
N ALA A 75 5.88 0.44 -26.39
CA ALA A 75 5.11 0.66 -25.17
C ALA A 75 4.41 -0.62 -24.70
N ALA A 76 3.82 -1.40 -25.62
CA ALA A 76 3.20 -2.68 -25.30
C ALA A 76 4.21 -3.70 -24.74
N LYS A 77 5.42 -3.78 -25.31
CA LYS A 77 6.51 -4.63 -24.79
C LYS A 77 6.92 -4.20 -23.38
N LEU A 78 7.13 -2.90 -23.15
CA LEU A 78 7.46 -2.36 -21.82
C LEU A 78 6.37 -2.68 -20.79
N ARG A 79 5.10 -2.51 -21.16
CA ARG A 79 3.97 -2.85 -20.30
C ARG A 79 3.98 -4.32 -19.91
N LYS A 80 4.17 -5.22 -20.88
CA LYS A 80 4.26 -6.66 -20.60
C LYS A 80 5.44 -7.01 -19.68
N THR A 81 6.59 -6.38 -19.88
CA THR A 81 7.77 -6.57 -19.01
C THR A 81 7.55 -6.03 -17.61
N LEU A 82 6.89 -4.87 -17.45
CA LEU A 82 6.57 -4.31 -16.13
C LEU A 82 5.72 -5.29 -15.30
N PHE A 83 4.77 -5.98 -15.94
CA PHE A 83 3.86 -6.89 -15.24
C PHE A 83 4.29 -8.37 -15.21
N SER A 84 5.43 -8.74 -15.80
CA SER A 84 5.81 -10.16 -15.97
C SER A 84 6.03 -10.92 -14.67
N GLY A 85 6.30 -10.22 -13.55
CA GLY A 85 6.45 -10.83 -12.22
C GLY A 85 5.12 -11.12 -11.52
N TYR A 86 4.02 -10.53 -11.99
CA TYR A 86 2.70 -10.63 -11.37
C TYR A 86 1.86 -11.72 -12.04
N GLU A 87 0.89 -12.24 -11.28
CA GLU A 87 -0.09 -13.23 -11.74
C GLU A 87 -1.54 -12.71 -11.62
N GLN A 88 -1.73 -11.66 -10.81
CA GLN A 88 -3.05 -11.18 -10.45
C GLN A 88 -3.03 -9.69 -10.12
N VAL A 89 -4.07 -8.98 -10.54
CA VAL A 89 -4.48 -7.69 -9.99
C VAL A 89 -5.47 -7.96 -8.86
N SER A 90 -5.15 -7.49 -7.65
CA SER A 90 -5.98 -7.64 -6.45
C SER A 90 -6.56 -6.30 -6.04
N VAL A 91 -7.88 -6.14 -6.17
CA VAL A 91 -8.60 -4.94 -5.71
C VAL A 91 -8.88 -5.10 -4.21
N ILE A 92 -8.33 -4.21 -3.39
CA ILE A 92 -8.48 -4.23 -1.93
C ILE A 92 -9.82 -3.59 -1.54
N ASP A 93 -10.82 -4.40 -1.20
CA ASP A 93 -12.10 -3.90 -0.69
C ASP A 93 -12.00 -3.58 0.80
N THR A 94 -11.88 -2.29 1.11
CA THR A 94 -11.79 -1.78 2.49
C THR A 94 -13.16 -1.44 3.09
N GLY A 95 -14.25 -1.54 2.31
CA GLY A 95 -15.57 -1.03 2.68
C GLY A 95 -15.72 0.49 2.66
N ALA A 96 -14.64 1.25 2.42
CA ALA A 96 -14.65 2.72 2.41
C ALA A 96 -15.10 3.35 1.08
N TYR A 97 -15.41 2.53 0.08
CA TYR A 97 -15.86 2.97 -1.24
C TYR A 97 -16.72 1.89 -1.91
N ARG A 98 -17.42 2.25 -2.99
CA ARG A 98 -18.20 1.27 -3.76
C ARG A 98 -17.28 0.52 -4.71
N LEU A 99 -17.13 -0.79 -4.50
CA LEU A 99 -16.26 -1.63 -5.31
C LEU A 99 -16.57 -1.58 -6.82
N SER A 100 -17.86 -1.46 -7.17
CA SER A 100 -18.33 -1.33 -8.55
C SER A 100 -17.76 -0.13 -9.30
N GLU A 101 -17.28 0.91 -8.61
CA GLU A 101 -16.66 2.10 -9.24
C GLU A 101 -15.30 1.81 -9.87
N CYS A 102 -14.62 0.73 -9.47
CA CYS A 102 -13.27 0.42 -9.94
C CYS A 102 -13.05 -1.02 -10.39
N LEU A 103 -13.92 -1.96 -10.02
CA LEU A 103 -13.72 -3.38 -10.30
C LEU A 103 -13.69 -3.68 -11.80
N GLU A 104 -14.66 -3.17 -12.56
CA GLU A 104 -14.74 -3.40 -14.00
C GLU A 104 -13.47 -2.90 -14.71
N HIS A 105 -13.04 -1.68 -14.38
CA HIS A 105 -11.85 -1.10 -14.98
C HIS A 105 -10.58 -1.85 -14.56
N SER A 106 -10.47 -2.26 -13.29
CA SER A 106 -9.34 -3.04 -12.79
C SER A 106 -9.23 -4.39 -13.49
N CYS A 107 -10.37 -5.06 -13.73
CA CYS A 107 -10.39 -6.34 -14.43
C CYS A 107 -10.13 -6.21 -15.92
N LYS A 108 -10.60 -5.12 -16.56
CA LYS A 108 -10.21 -4.79 -17.94
C LYS A 108 -8.70 -4.59 -18.05
N PHE A 109 -8.13 -3.80 -17.15
CA PHE A 109 -6.68 -3.58 -17.08
C PHE A 109 -5.92 -4.90 -16.89
N ALA A 110 -6.34 -5.74 -15.93
CA ALA A 110 -5.73 -7.05 -15.69
C ALA A 110 -5.71 -7.91 -16.97
N SER A 111 -6.83 -7.96 -17.70
CA SER A 111 -6.93 -8.68 -18.98
C SER A 111 -5.94 -8.15 -20.03
N GLU A 112 -5.80 -6.82 -20.16
CA GLU A 112 -4.87 -6.20 -21.11
C GLU A 112 -3.38 -6.52 -20.85
N VAL A 113 -3.04 -6.88 -19.62
CA VAL A 113 -1.69 -7.30 -19.22
C VAL A 113 -1.57 -8.80 -18.96
N GLY A 114 -2.62 -9.58 -19.23
CA GLY A 114 -2.62 -11.04 -19.09
C GLY A 114 -2.63 -11.54 -17.65
N LEU A 115 -3.20 -10.78 -16.71
CA LEU A 115 -3.30 -11.12 -15.30
C LEU A 115 -4.74 -11.49 -14.93
N ARG A 116 -4.88 -12.32 -13.88
CA ARG A 116 -6.18 -12.53 -13.23
C ARG A 116 -6.64 -11.25 -12.51
N CYS A 117 -7.93 -11.11 -12.29
CA CYS A 117 -8.51 -10.04 -11.49
C CYS A 117 -9.29 -10.67 -10.35
N ASP A 118 -9.04 -10.24 -9.12
CA ASP A 118 -9.83 -10.68 -7.97
C ASP A 118 -9.94 -9.58 -6.91
N VAL A 119 -10.87 -9.76 -5.98
CA VAL A 119 -11.09 -8.88 -4.85
C VAL A 119 -10.47 -9.52 -3.62
N VAL A 120 -9.75 -8.73 -2.84
CA VAL A 120 -9.22 -9.16 -1.53
C VAL A 120 -9.84 -8.29 -0.46
N GLN A 121 -10.24 -8.91 0.64
CA GLN A 121 -10.75 -8.19 1.79
C GLN A 121 -9.64 -7.33 2.40
N GLY A 122 -9.92 -6.05 2.56
CA GLY A 122 -9.10 -5.08 3.27
C GLY A 122 -9.82 -4.46 4.44
N SER A 123 -9.20 -3.47 5.07
CA SER A 123 -9.73 -2.77 6.23
C SER A 123 -9.15 -1.38 6.36
N VAL A 124 -9.88 -0.51 7.07
CA VAL A 124 -9.39 0.80 7.55
C VAL A 124 -9.04 0.79 9.04
N GLN A 125 -9.03 -0.38 9.69
CA GLN A 125 -8.88 -0.52 11.15
C GLN A 125 -7.66 0.22 11.72
N LEU A 126 -6.51 0.21 11.04
CA LEU A 126 -5.31 0.91 11.54
C LEU A 126 -5.43 2.41 11.42
N LEU A 127 -6.14 2.91 10.42
CA LEU A 127 -6.46 4.33 10.31
C LEU A 127 -7.41 4.73 11.44
N GLU A 128 -8.42 3.92 11.74
CA GLU A 128 -9.31 4.18 12.86
C GLU A 128 -8.55 4.21 14.20
N LYS A 129 -7.73 3.19 14.48
CA LYS A 129 -6.86 3.14 15.66
C LYS A 129 -5.96 4.37 15.77
N LEU A 130 -5.32 4.75 14.66
CA LEU A 130 -4.45 5.93 14.59
C LEU A 130 -5.20 7.21 14.99
N PHE A 131 -6.40 7.43 14.45
CA PHE A 131 -7.15 8.65 14.72
C PHE A 131 -7.81 8.67 16.11
N ARG A 132 -8.12 7.51 16.68
CA ARG A 132 -8.62 7.40 18.07
C ARG A 132 -7.53 7.57 19.12
N GLN A 133 -6.25 7.51 18.73
CA GLN A 133 -5.09 7.56 19.63
C GLN A 133 -5.16 6.50 20.75
N GLU A 134 -5.68 5.32 20.42
CA GLU A 134 -5.72 4.19 21.36
C GLU A 134 -4.28 3.73 21.66
N GLU A 135 -4.02 3.34 22.92
CA GLU A 135 -2.77 2.64 23.25
C GLU A 135 -2.79 1.27 22.56
N ASP A 136 -2.13 1.20 21.42
CA ASP A 136 -2.10 0.02 20.57
C ASP A 136 -0.68 -0.24 20.08
N SER A 137 -0.23 -1.47 20.22
CA SER A 137 1.10 -1.90 19.78
C SER A 137 1.34 -1.82 18.25
N GLU A 138 0.29 -1.59 17.48
CA GLU A 138 0.34 -1.34 16.04
C GLU A 138 0.40 0.17 15.70
N ILE A 139 0.31 1.05 16.70
CA ILE A 139 0.48 2.49 16.55
C ILE A 139 1.75 2.91 17.30
N VAL A 140 2.71 3.46 16.56
CA VAL A 140 3.93 3.99 17.17
C VAL A 140 3.68 5.43 17.58
N VAL A 141 4.09 5.76 18.80
CA VAL A 141 4.14 7.12 19.32
C VAL A 141 5.59 7.45 19.64
N VAL A 142 6.13 8.47 18.99
CA VAL A 142 7.48 9.00 19.25
C VAL A 142 7.34 10.35 19.97
N PRO A 143 7.98 10.53 21.15
CA PRO A 143 7.85 11.75 21.92
C PRO A 143 8.61 12.92 21.27
N PRO A 144 8.34 14.17 21.68
CA PRO A 144 9.09 15.32 21.20
C PRO A 144 10.58 15.19 21.51
N GLY A 145 11.43 15.59 20.56
CA GLY A 145 12.89 15.52 20.68
C GLY A 145 13.51 14.20 20.23
N GLU A 146 12.70 13.15 20.01
CA GLU A 146 13.16 11.87 19.46
C GLU A 146 12.98 11.81 17.94
N GLU A 147 13.89 11.08 17.30
CA GLU A 147 13.91 10.86 15.86
C GLU A 147 13.28 9.50 15.52
N ILE A 148 12.48 9.46 14.46
CA ILE A 148 11.96 8.20 13.94
C ILE A 148 13.09 7.41 13.28
N THR A 149 13.44 6.27 13.86
CA THR A 149 14.35 5.26 13.32
C THR A 149 13.62 4.02 12.81
N PHE A 150 14.34 3.13 12.11
CA PHE A 150 13.78 1.84 11.67
C PHE A 150 13.45 0.89 12.83
N GLU A 151 14.07 1.06 13.99
CA GLU A 151 13.81 0.25 15.19
C GLU A 151 12.37 0.41 15.67
N HIS A 152 11.74 1.55 15.44
CA HIS A 152 10.31 1.75 15.74
C HIS A 152 9.37 0.82 14.94
N LEU A 153 9.83 0.26 13.82
CA LEU A 153 9.06 -0.71 13.04
C LEU A 153 9.24 -2.14 13.57
N ILE A 154 10.43 -2.45 14.08
CA ILE A 154 10.80 -3.78 14.54
C ILE A 154 10.49 -3.87 16.04
N ARG A 155 9.58 -4.76 16.44
CA ARG A 155 9.54 -5.15 17.85
C ARG A 155 10.88 -5.81 18.19
N VAL A 156 11.71 -5.13 18.97
CA VAL A 156 12.77 -5.84 19.72
C VAL A 156 12.00 -6.61 20.79
N PRO A 157 12.07 -7.96 20.83
CA PRO A 157 11.55 -8.67 21.97
C PRO A 157 12.23 -8.09 23.20
N GLU A 158 11.45 -7.60 24.17
CA GLU A 158 11.99 -7.30 25.49
C GLU A 158 12.80 -8.51 25.92
N GLN A 159 14.11 -8.33 26.05
CA GLN A 159 14.92 -9.30 26.77
C GLN A 159 14.27 -9.42 28.13
N ALA A 160 13.71 -10.60 28.40
CA ALA A 160 13.33 -11.01 29.74
C ALA A 160 14.47 -10.61 30.69
N ARG A 161 14.23 -9.58 31.49
CA ARG A 161 15.07 -9.18 32.62
C ARG A 161 14.22 -9.26 33.86
#